data_AF-A0A961H134-F1
#
_entry.id   AF-A0A961H134-F1
#
_cell.length_a   1.000
_cell.length_b   1.000
_cell.length_c   1.000
_cell.angle_alpha   90.00
_cell.angle_beta   90.00
_cell.angle_gamma   90.00
#
_symmetry.space_group_name_H-M   'P 1'
#
loop_
_entity.id
_entity.type
_entity.pdbx_description
1 polymer ?
#
loop_
_entity_poly.entity_id
_entity_poly.type
_entity_poly.pdbx_seq_one_letter_code
_entity_poly.pdbx_strand_id
1 'polypeptide(L)'
;PYQTEPGDSDWAELREAQTLTMKKLPHTGQCVITDLGEANDIHPKNKRDVAERLARWALVNDYGQKLVYRSPELKDAKFDGGKALLTFDFAPNGLRTVDVDDAKGFAICGDDHKWVWAKASIIGGSKKGTNQIEVSSPNVPKPVAVRYAWADNPVCNVYSVEGLPVTPFRTDDFPMITDPSNPNSAEAQNAKRAEDLKKLMEARKKAAEAKAKAGKK
;
A
#
# COMPACT_ATOMS: atom_id res chain seq x y z
N PRO A 1 -8.20 -4.40 11.31
CA PRO A 1 -8.75 -3.15 11.88
C PRO A 1 -8.30 -1.96 11.03
N TYR A 2 -9.08 -0.87 10.98
CA TYR A 2 -8.64 0.35 10.28
C TYR A 2 -7.45 0.97 11.02
N GLN A 3 -6.46 1.44 10.27
CA GLN A 3 -5.30 2.14 10.82
C GLN A 3 -5.66 3.60 11.10
N THR A 4 -5.36 4.08 12.30
CA THR A 4 -5.60 5.48 12.70
C THR A 4 -4.54 6.43 12.15
N GLU A 5 -3.34 5.91 11.89
CA GLU A 5 -2.21 6.63 11.33
C GLU A 5 -1.67 5.87 10.12
N PRO A 6 -1.17 6.56 9.09
CA PRO A 6 -0.48 5.89 7.99
C PRO A 6 0.86 5.34 8.46
N GLY A 7 1.28 4.22 7.91
CA GLY A 7 2.54 3.59 8.28
C GLY A 7 2.93 2.48 7.32
N ASP A 8 3.80 1.60 7.77
CA ASP A 8 4.22 0.44 6.99
C ASP A 8 3.17 -0.68 7.06
N SER A 9 3.16 -1.54 6.04
CA SER A 9 2.22 -2.66 5.93
C SER A 9 2.83 -3.74 5.03
N ASP A 10 2.99 -4.94 5.57
CA ASP A 10 3.46 -6.11 4.85
C ASP A 10 2.47 -6.54 3.75
N TRP A 11 1.17 -6.38 4.00
CA TRP A 11 0.12 -6.57 2.99
C TRP A 11 0.20 -5.57 1.84
N ALA A 12 0.55 -4.31 2.12
CA ALA A 12 0.74 -3.32 1.06
C ALA A 12 1.98 -3.64 0.21
N GLU A 13 3.09 -4.04 0.84
CA GLU A 13 4.29 -4.50 0.14
C GLU A 13 4.02 -5.74 -0.72
N LEU A 14 3.22 -6.69 -0.23
CA LEU A 14 2.79 -7.85 -1.02
C LEU A 14 1.98 -7.44 -2.26
N ARG A 15 1.05 -6.49 -2.12
CA ARG A 15 0.26 -5.98 -3.26
C ARG A 15 1.14 -5.25 -4.27
N GLU A 16 2.12 -4.50 -3.80
CA GLU A 16 3.10 -3.88 -4.69
C GLU A 16 3.93 -4.95 -5.42
N ALA A 17 4.41 -5.98 -4.73
CA ALA A 17 5.15 -7.07 -5.33
C ALA A 17 4.36 -7.79 -6.43
N GLN A 18 3.04 -8.01 -6.23
CA GLN A 18 2.15 -8.54 -7.25
C GLN A 18 2.04 -7.60 -8.47
N THR A 19 1.92 -6.30 -8.23
CA THR A 19 1.84 -5.27 -9.28
C THR A 19 3.14 -5.21 -10.10
N LEU A 20 4.29 -5.26 -9.42
CA LEU A 20 5.61 -5.29 -10.05
C LEU A 20 5.81 -6.59 -10.85
N THR A 21 5.32 -7.72 -10.35
CA THR A 21 5.37 -9.02 -11.05
C THR A 21 4.59 -8.95 -12.36
N MET A 22 3.36 -8.42 -12.33
CA MET A 22 2.56 -8.20 -13.55
C MET A 22 3.29 -7.31 -14.57
N LYS A 23 3.99 -6.26 -14.13
CA LYS A 23 4.73 -5.37 -15.03
C LYS A 23 5.97 -6.02 -15.66
N LYS A 24 6.56 -7.01 -14.98
CA LYS A 24 7.82 -7.66 -15.41
C LYS A 24 7.61 -8.90 -16.27
N LEU A 25 6.49 -9.58 -16.13
CA LEU A 25 6.24 -10.85 -16.81
C LEU A 25 5.26 -10.69 -17.99
N PRO A 26 5.53 -11.34 -19.13
CA PRO A 26 4.59 -11.35 -20.24
C PRO A 26 3.33 -12.14 -19.88
N HIS A 27 2.23 -11.89 -20.59
CA HIS A 27 0.96 -12.64 -20.45
C HIS A 27 0.44 -12.72 -19.00
N THR A 28 0.73 -11.69 -18.19
CA THR A 28 0.33 -11.63 -16.79
C THR A 28 -0.66 -10.47 -16.60
N GLY A 29 -1.69 -10.70 -15.78
CA GLY A 29 -2.68 -9.70 -15.41
C GLY A 29 -2.89 -9.66 -13.91
N GLN A 30 -3.39 -8.53 -13.41
CA GLN A 30 -3.72 -8.32 -12.00
C GLN A 30 -5.17 -7.87 -11.86
N CYS A 31 -5.86 -8.43 -10.88
CA CYS A 31 -7.16 -7.96 -10.44
C CYS A 31 -6.99 -7.27 -9.08
N VAL A 32 -7.26 -5.96 -9.04
CA VAL A 32 -7.30 -5.22 -7.78
C VAL A 32 -8.60 -5.55 -7.07
N ILE A 33 -8.51 -5.95 -5.80
CA ILE A 33 -9.66 -6.41 -4.98
C ILE A 33 -9.73 -5.74 -3.61
N THR A 34 -8.99 -4.65 -3.40
CA THR A 34 -8.93 -3.95 -2.10
C THR A 34 -10.27 -3.45 -1.60
N ASP A 35 -11.26 -3.37 -2.47
CA ASP A 35 -12.64 -2.96 -2.19
C ASP A 35 -13.66 -4.11 -2.05
N LEU A 36 -13.26 -5.36 -2.36
CA LEU A 36 -14.18 -6.50 -2.44
C LEU A 36 -14.12 -7.45 -1.23
N GLY A 37 -13.36 -7.11 -0.19
CA GLY A 37 -13.17 -7.93 1.01
C GLY A 37 -13.85 -7.38 2.26
N GLU A 38 -14.12 -8.27 3.21
CA GLU A 38 -14.64 -7.92 4.53
C GLU A 38 -13.49 -7.81 5.54
N ALA A 39 -13.43 -6.70 6.28
CA ALA A 39 -12.30 -6.40 7.19
C ALA A 39 -11.98 -7.48 8.26
N ASN A 40 -12.95 -8.35 8.57
CA ASN A 40 -12.85 -9.39 9.59
C ASN A 40 -12.97 -10.81 9.01
N ASP A 41 -13.04 -10.98 7.69
CA ASP A 41 -13.13 -12.30 7.04
C ASP A 41 -12.19 -12.36 5.84
N ILE A 42 -11.18 -13.23 5.93
CA ILE A 42 -10.21 -13.46 4.86
C ILE A 42 -10.79 -14.29 3.69
N HIS A 43 -12.03 -14.77 3.81
CA HIS A 43 -12.74 -15.52 2.77
C HIS A 43 -13.85 -14.68 2.13
N PRO A 44 -13.50 -13.74 1.23
CA PRO A 44 -14.47 -12.82 0.69
C PRO A 44 -15.62 -13.53 -0.03
N LYS A 45 -16.86 -13.11 0.28
CA LYS A 45 -18.06 -13.70 -0.32
C LYS A 45 -18.24 -13.26 -1.77
N ASN A 46 -17.79 -12.05 -2.10
CA ASN A 46 -17.91 -11.50 -3.45
C ASN A 46 -16.83 -12.04 -4.41
N LYS A 47 -16.92 -13.34 -4.71
CA LYS A 47 -16.04 -14.01 -5.69
C LYS A 47 -16.43 -13.67 -7.13
N ARG A 48 -17.67 -13.23 -7.34
CA ARG A 48 -18.20 -12.90 -8.67
C ARG A 48 -17.49 -11.71 -9.26
N ASP A 49 -17.41 -10.60 -8.54
CA ASP A 49 -16.78 -9.38 -9.06
C ASP A 49 -15.27 -9.57 -9.27
N VAL A 50 -14.63 -10.40 -8.45
CA VAL A 50 -13.23 -10.82 -8.67
C VAL A 50 -13.09 -11.56 -10.00
N ALA A 51 -13.96 -12.54 -10.27
CA ALA A 51 -13.95 -13.30 -11.51
C ALA A 51 -14.28 -12.42 -12.73
N GLU A 52 -15.25 -11.51 -12.62
CA GLU A 52 -15.61 -10.57 -13.68
C GLU A 52 -14.44 -9.65 -14.02
N ARG A 53 -13.72 -9.12 -13.03
CA ARG A 53 -12.50 -8.30 -13.25
C ARG A 53 -11.38 -9.09 -13.91
N LEU A 54 -11.13 -10.33 -13.48
CA LEU A 54 -10.15 -11.21 -14.10
C LEU A 54 -10.52 -11.55 -15.57
N ALA A 55 -11.80 -11.81 -15.83
CA ALA A 55 -12.28 -12.13 -17.18
C ALA A 55 -12.02 -11.00 -18.18
N ARG A 56 -12.00 -9.73 -17.74
CA ARG A 56 -11.70 -8.58 -18.62
C ARG A 56 -10.34 -8.71 -19.30
N TRP A 57 -9.34 -9.26 -18.62
CA TRP A 57 -8.01 -9.47 -19.20
C TRP A 57 -8.07 -10.43 -20.39
N ALA A 58 -8.68 -11.61 -20.19
CA ALA A 58 -8.84 -12.59 -21.26
C ALA A 58 -9.69 -12.04 -22.40
N LEU A 59 -10.80 -11.36 -22.09
CA LEU A 59 -11.70 -10.78 -23.09
C LEU A 59 -10.97 -9.83 -24.04
N VAL A 60 -10.09 -8.98 -23.51
CA VAL A 60 -9.33 -8.02 -24.33
C VAL A 60 -8.16 -8.69 -25.05
N ASN A 61 -7.37 -9.49 -24.34
CA ASN A 61 -6.11 -10.03 -24.89
C ASN A 61 -6.32 -11.21 -25.84
N ASP A 62 -7.32 -12.06 -25.57
CA ASP A 62 -7.49 -13.35 -26.25
C ASP A 62 -8.76 -13.39 -27.12
N TYR A 63 -9.81 -12.65 -26.74
CA TYR A 63 -11.10 -12.66 -27.42
C TYR A 63 -11.39 -11.39 -28.23
N GLY A 64 -10.42 -10.47 -28.33
CA GLY A 64 -10.51 -9.27 -29.18
C GLY A 64 -11.57 -8.25 -28.77
N GLN A 65 -12.07 -8.32 -27.54
CA GLN A 65 -13.03 -7.35 -27.03
C GLN A 65 -12.39 -5.99 -26.77
N LYS A 66 -13.17 -4.92 -26.90
CA LYS A 66 -12.72 -3.55 -26.65
C LYS A 66 -13.40 -2.99 -25.41
N LEU A 67 -12.74 -3.14 -24.26
CA LEU A 67 -13.19 -2.57 -22.98
C LEU A 67 -12.02 -2.17 -22.10
N VAL A 68 -12.29 -1.38 -21.06
CA VAL A 68 -11.31 -1.11 -20.00
C VAL A 68 -11.18 -2.34 -19.12
N TYR A 69 -9.99 -2.94 -19.13
CA TYR A 69 -9.70 -4.20 -18.46
C TYR A 69 -8.68 -4.07 -17.33
N ARG A 70 -7.98 -2.95 -17.24
CA ARG A 70 -6.97 -2.68 -16.21
C ARG A 70 -7.48 -1.62 -15.24
N SER A 71 -7.22 -1.84 -13.96
CA SER A 71 -7.34 -0.81 -12.94
C SER A 71 -6.41 0.37 -13.25
N PRO A 72 -6.78 1.61 -12.89
CA PRO A 72 -5.89 2.75 -13.04
C PRO A 72 -4.58 2.52 -12.28
N GLU A 73 -3.46 2.78 -12.93
CA GLU A 73 -2.11 2.62 -12.37
C GLU A 73 -1.40 3.96 -12.36
N LEU A 74 -0.65 4.23 -11.29
CA LEU A 74 0.19 5.43 -11.24
C LEU A 74 1.18 5.41 -12.41
N LYS A 75 1.17 6.49 -13.19
CA LYS A 75 2.10 6.75 -14.28
C LYS A 75 3.21 7.70 -13.86
N ASP A 76 2.85 8.79 -13.20
CA ASP A 76 3.76 9.88 -12.85
C ASP A 76 3.30 10.59 -11.58
N ALA A 77 4.27 11.11 -10.83
CA ALA A 77 4.06 11.90 -9.63
C ALA A 77 4.97 13.13 -9.65
N LYS A 78 4.37 14.32 -9.72
CA LYS A 78 5.10 15.59 -9.71
C LYS A 78 4.89 16.30 -8.38
N PHE A 79 5.98 16.71 -7.76
CA PHE A 79 5.97 17.43 -6.48
C PHE A 79 6.32 18.90 -6.74
N ASP A 80 5.38 19.80 -6.47
CA ASP A 80 5.59 21.25 -6.63
C ASP A 80 4.62 22.03 -5.74
N GLY A 81 5.03 23.23 -5.30
CA GLY A 81 4.14 24.15 -4.58
C GLY A 81 3.48 23.58 -3.32
N GLY A 82 4.14 22.65 -2.62
CA GLY A 82 3.60 22.02 -1.40
C GLY A 82 2.57 20.92 -1.62
N LYS A 83 2.48 20.39 -2.85
CA LYS A 83 1.53 19.34 -3.23
C LYS A 83 2.16 18.32 -4.18
N ALA A 84 1.53 17.17 -4.29
CA ALA A 84 1.82 16.16 -5.29
C ALA A 84 0.68 16.10 -6.32
N LEU A 85 1.02 16.18 -7.60
CA LEU A 85 0.12 15.93 -8.71
C LEU A 85 0.40 14.53 -9.27
N LEU A 86 -0.54 13.63 -9.07
CA LEU A 86 -0.47 12.25 -9.53
C LEU A 86 -1.21 12.10 -10.85
N THR A 87 -0.61 11.39 -11.80
CA THR A 87 -1.23 11.06 -13.09
C THR A 87 -1.36 9.56 -13.24
N PHE A 88 -2.52 9.10 -13.71
CA PHE A 88 -2.83 7.67 -13.83
C PHE A 88 -3.00 7.25 -15.30
N ASP A 89 -2.43 6.09 -15.65
CA ASP A 89 -2.76 5.37 -16.88
C ASP A 89 -4.01 4.49 -16.65
N PHE A 90 -4.55 3.93 -17.73
CA PHE A 90 -5.73 3.02 -17.72
C PHE A 90 -7.01 3.62 -17.12
N ALA A 91 -7.14 4.95 -17.15
CA ALA A 91 -8.36 5.68 -16.81
C ALA A 91 -8.82 6.56 -18.00
N PRO A 92 -9.21 5.97 -19.15
CA PRO A 92 -9.45 6.73 -20.38
C PRO A 92 -10.63 7.71 -20.28
N ASN A 93 -11.60 7.42 -19.41
CA ASN A 93 -12.73 8.31 -19.14
C ASN A 93 -12.58 9.10 -17.83
N GLY A 94 -11.39 9.03 -17.21
CA GLY A 94 -11.08 9.71 -15.95
C GLY A 94 -11.41 8.90 -14.70
N LEU A 95 -11.31 9.58 -13.56
CA LEU A 95 -11.50 9.00 -12.23
C LEU A 95 -12.77 9.54 -11.57
N ARG A 96 -13.25 8.80 -10.58
CA ARG A 96 -14.33 9.18 -9.70
C ARG A 96 -14.11 8.65 -8.29
N THR A 97 -14.78 9.26 -7.33
CA THR A 97 -14.90 8.72 -5.97
C THR A 97 -16.21 7.96 -5.79
N VAL A 98 -16.21 7.07 -4.80
CA VAL A 98 -17.40 6.37 -4.29
C VAL A 98 -17.68 6.86 -2.86
N ASP A 99 -18.95 6.86 -2.48
CA ASP A 99 -19.52 7.27 -1.18
C ASP A 99 -19.38 8.75 -0.80
N VAL A 100 -18.18 9.32 -0.88
CA VAL A 100 -17.88 10.71 -0.54
C VAL A 100 -17.07 11.39 -1.64
N ASP A 101 -17.14 12.71 -1.74
CA ASP A 101 -16.47 13.47 -2.81
C ASP A 101 -14.96 13.60 -2.62
N ASP A 102 -14.49 13.55 -1.39
CA ASP A 102 -13.05 13.51 -1.10
C ASP A 102 -12.45 12.18 -1.53
N ALA A 103 -11.26 12.23 -2.15
CA ALA A 103 -10.46 11.04 -2.39
C ALA A 103 -9.77 10.61 -1.08
N LYS A 104 -9.99 9.38 -0.65
CA LYS A 104 -9.47 8.82 0.62
C LYS A 104 -8.37 7.79 0.36
N GLY A 105 -7.56 7.53 1.39
CA GLY A 105 -6.52 6.50 1.36
C GLY A 105 -5.14 6.99 0.92
N PHE A 106 -4.92 8.31 0.86
CA PHE A 106 -3.64 8.92 0.52
C PHE A 106 -2.86 9.33 1.76
N ALA A 107 -1.62 8.88 1.86
CA ALA A 107 -0.64 9.35 2.83
C ALA A 107 0.46 10.13 2.11
N ILE A 108 1.00 11.17 2.75
CA ILE A 108 2.06 12.02 2.21
C ILE A 108 3.12 12.27 3.27
N CYS A 109 4.39 12.38 2.88
CA CYS A 109 5.48 12.75 3.78
C CYS A 109 6.44 13.75 3.13
N GLY A 110 7.23 14.44 3.97
CA GLY A 110 8.36 15.26 3.54
C GLY A 110 9.69 14.51 3.72
N ASP A 111 10.79 15.25 3.68
CA ASP A 111 12.15 14.72 3.86
C ASP A 111 12.39 14.02 5.21
N ASP A 112 11.53 14.24 6.21
CA ASP A 112 11.60 13.58 7.51
C ASP A 112 10.99 12.16 7.51
N HIS A 113 10.43 11.74 6.37
CA HIS A 113 9.78 10.45 6.13
C HIS A 113 8.63 10.14 7.12
N LYS A 114 8.06 11.17 7.76
CA LYS A 114 6.91 11.02 8.65
C LYS A 114 5.63 11.11 7.84
N TRP A 115 4.96 9.97 7.72
CA TRP A 115 3.70 9.87 6.99
C TRP A 115 2.55 10.52 7.76
N VAL A 116 1.73 11.30 7.05
CA VAL A 116 0.45 11.81 7.55
C VAL A 116 -0.65 11.55 6.52
N TRP A 117 -1.88 11.37 6.97
CA TRP A 117 -3.02 11.31 6.07
C TRP A 117 -3.16 12.64 5.33
N ALA A 118 -3.38 12.56 4.03
CA ALA A 118 -3.42 13.73 3.13
C ALA A 118 -4.84 14.06 2.71
N LYS A 119 -5.06 15.34 2.36
CA LYS A 119 -6.22 15.74 1.58
C LYS A 119 -5.93 15.43 0.12
N ALA A 120 -6.84 14.72 -0.54
CA ALA A 120 -6.73 14.41 -1.96
C ALA A 120 -8.02 14.75 -2.72
N SER A 121 -7.88 15.19 -3.96
CA SER A 121 -9.01 15.58 -4.81
C SER A 121 -8.70 15.27 -6.27
N ILE A 122 -9.68 14.70 -6.97
CA ILE A 122 -9.59 14.44 -8.41
C ILE A 122 -9.72 15.79 -9.14
N ILE A 123 -8.76 16.10 -9.99
CA ILE A 123 -8.80 17.32 -10.81
C ILE A 123 -10.00 17.23 -11.76
N GLY A 124 -10.86 18.25 -11.77
CA GLY A 124 -12.07 18.29 -12.59
C GLY A 124 -13.34 17.75 -11.91
N GLY A 125 -13.26 17.27 -10.66
CA GLY A 125 -14.42 16.91 -9.84
C GLY A 125 -14.54 15.42 -9.49
N SER A 126 -15.36 15.10 -8.49
CA SER A 126 -15.42 13.77 -7.86
C SER A 126 -16.24 12.72 -8.63
N LYS A 127 -17.18 13.11 -9.49
CA LYS A 127 -18.07 12.16 -10.19
C LYS A 127 -17.52 11.68 -11.54
N LYS A 128 -16.77 12.54 -12.22
CA LYS A 128 -16.13 12.28 -13.52
C LYS A 128 -15.04 13.32 -13.76
N GLY A 129 -13.98 13.23 -12.96
CA GLY A 129 -12.82 14.10 -13.11
C GLY A 129 -11.89 13.60 -14.20
N THR A 130 -10.72 14.22 -14.28
CA THR A 130 -9.60 13.78 -15.12
C THR A 130 -8.96 12.50 -14.56
N ASN A 131 -7.89 12.05 -15.19
CA ASN A 131 -7.01 10.98 -14.68
C ASN A 131 -5.94 11.51 -13.70
N GLN A 132 -6.13 12.68 -13.10
CA GLN A 132 -5.17 13.30 -12.20
C GLN A 132 -5.77 13.54 -10.80
N ILE A 133 -4.93 13.37 -9.79
CA ILE A 133 -5.27 13.62 -8.38
C ILE A 133 -4.23 14.57 -7.80
N GLU A 134 -4.70 15.63 -7.15
CA GLU A 134 -3.88 16.48 -6.30
C GLU A 134 -3.91 15.98 -4.87
N VAL A 135 -2.75 15.86 -4.23
CA VAL A 135 -2.57 15.40 -2.85
C VAL A 135 -1.74 16.43 -2.08
N SER A 136 -2.22 16.84 -0.91
CA SER A 136 -1.51 17.82 -0.07
C SER A 136 -1.81 17.63 1.41
N SER A 137 -0.96 18.21 2.26
CA SER A 137 -1.20 18.30 3.70
C SER A 137 -0.60 19.59 4.25
N PRO A 138 -1.31 20.34 5.12
CA PRO A 138 -0.75 21.52 5.78
C PRO A 138 0.44 21.16 6.69
N ASN A 139 0.52 19.91 7.15
CA ASN A 139 1.62 19.42 7.98
C ASN A 139 2.87 19.03 7.15
N VAL A 140 2.76 19.00 5.82
CA VAL A 140 3.84 18.60 4.90
C VAL A 140 4.00 19.67 3.81
N PRO A 141 4.64 20.81 4.12
CA PRO A 141 4.78 21.93 3.18
C PRO A 141 5.75 21.64 2.02
N LYS A 142 6.57 20.60 2.14
CA LYS A 142 7.52 20.14 1.11
C LYS A 142 7.39 18.63 0.95
N PRO A 143 6.37 18.14 0.22
CA PRO A 143 6.17 16.72 0.05
C PRO A 143 7.20 16.12 -0.88
N VAL A 144 7.65 14.91 -0.56
CA VAL A 144 8.61 14.14 -1.36
C VAL A 144 8.08 12.78 -1.78
N ALA A 145 7.05 12.27 -1.08
CA ALA A 145 6.45 10.99 -1.43
C ALA A 145 4.95 10.91 -1.07
N VAL A 146 4.24 10.07 -1.81
CA VAL A 146 2.83 9.71 -1.59
C VAL A 146 2.68 8.19 -1.62
N ARG A 147 1.82 7.67 -0.74
CA ARG A 147 1.34 6.29 -0.72
C ARG A 147 -0.18 6.29 -0.85
N TYR A 148 -0.73 5.33 -1.61
CA TYR A 148 -2.17 5.13 -1.74
C TYR A 148 -2.57 3.71 -1.38
N ALA A 149 -3.62 3.58 -0.56
CA ALA A 149 -4.14 2.31 -0.06
C ALA A 149 -3.07 1.41 0.59
N TRP A 150 -2.10 2.05 1.27
CA TRP A 150 -0.94 1.41 1.90
C TRP A 150 -1.24 1.04 3.35
N ALA A 151 -2.03 -0.02 3.52
CA ALA A 151 -2.46 -0.55 4.81
C ALA A 151 -2.97 -1.98 4.64
N ASP A 152 -3.11 -2.74 5.74
CA ASP A 152 -3.64 -4.11 5.70
C ASP A 152 -5.11 -4.12 5.21
N ASN A 153 -5.91 -3.20 5.74
CA ASN A 153 -7.31 -2.98 5.34
C ASN A 153 -7.53 -1.49 5.04
N PRO A 154 -7.13 -1.03 3.84
CA PRO A 154 -7.11 0.40 3.53
C PRO A 154 -8.51 0.97 3.35
N VAL A 155 -8.73 2.19 3.85
CA VAL A 155 -9.88 3.00 3.44
C VAL A 155 -9.53 3.70 2.14
N CYS A 156 -10.07 3.23 1.03
CA CYS A 156 -9.83 3.79 -0.29
C CYS A 156 -11.13 3.81 -1.10
N ASN A 157 -11.35 4.86 -1.90
CA ASN A 157 -12.61 5.07 -2.60
C ASN A 157 -12.45 5.62 -4.03
N VAL A 158 -11.25 5.56 -4.61
CA VAL A 158 -11.00 6.08 -5.97
C VAL A 158 -11.09 4.97 -7.00
N TYR A 159 -11.87 5.23 -8.05
CA TYR A 159 -12.16 4.30 -9.12
C TYR A 159 -12.00 4.99 -10.48
N SER A 160 -11.76 4.20 -11.51
CA SER A 160 -12.05 4.63 -12.87
C SER A 160 -13.56 4.85 -13.05
N VAL A 161 -13.94 5.63 -14.05
CA VAL A 161 -15.36 5.79 -14.40
C VAL A 161 -16.03 4.45 -14.74
N GLU A 162 -15.28 3.49 -15.28
CA GLU A 162 -15.73 2.12 -15.59
C GLU A 162 -15.87 1.21 -14.36
N GLY A 163 -15.56 1.71 -13.16
CA GLY A 163 -15.78 1.01 -11.90
C GLY A 163 -14.64 0.07 -11.48
N LEU A 164 -13.43 0.27 -12.01
CA LEU A 164 -12.24 -0.45 -11.53
C LEU A 164 -11.52 0.39 -10.47
N PRO A 165 -11.18 -0.15 -9.29
CA PRO A 165 -10.48 0.62 -8.25
C PRO A 165 -9.06 0.97 -8.70
N VAL A 166 -8.55 2.12 -8.24
CA VAL A 166 -7.15 2.49 -8.45
C VAL A 166 -6.23 1.47 -7.77
N THR A 167 -5.18 1.04 -8.46
CA THR A 167 -4.19 0.11 -7.93
C THR A 167 -3.40 0.76 -6.78
N PRO A 168 -3.24 0.09 -5.62
CA PRO A 168 -2.36 0.57 -4.56
C PRO A 168 -0.95 0.85 -5.06
N PHE A 169 -0.32 1.92 -4.57
CA PHE A 169 1.02 2.31 -5.00
C PHE A 169 1.75 3.10 -3.92
N ARG A 170 3.06 3.24 -4.11
CA ARG A 170 3.90 4.24 -3.44
C ARG A 170 4.76 4.98 -4.48
N THR A 171 5.21 6.18 -4.14
CA THR A 171 6.16 6.94 -4.99
C THR A 171 7.56 6.97 -4.41
N ASP A 172 7.77 6.47 -3.19
CA ASP A 172 9.08 6.38 -2.55
C ASP A 172 9.83 5.10 -2.91
N ASP A 173 11.14 5.14 -2.75
CA ASP A 173 12.06 4.00 -2.81
C ASP A 173 12.58 3.62 -1.40
N PHE A 174 11.90 4.05 -0.33
CA PHE A 174 12.34 3.82 1.04
C PHE A 174 12.42 2.32 1.38
N PRO A 175 13.29 1.92 2.32
CA PRO A 175 13.42 0.52 2.72
C PRO A 175 12.08 -0.09 3.14
N MET A 176 11.74 -1.23 2.52
CA MET A 176 10.55 -2.02 2.83
C MET A 176 10.73 -2.83 4.12
N ILE A 177 9.68 -3.03 4.90
CA ILE A 177 9.74 -3.79 6.16
C ILE A 177 9.83 -5.31 5.93
N THR A 178 9.48 -5.79 4.73
CA THR A 178 9.67 -7.18 4.30
C THR A 178 11.01 -7.42 3.59
N ASP A 179 11.84 -6.39 3.39
CA ASP A 179 13.19 -6.57 2.88
C ASP A 179 14.06 -7.23 3.97
N PRO A 180 14.62 -8.43 3.74
CA PRO A 180 15.45 -9.11 4.73
C PRO A 180 16.75 -8.34 5.05
N SER A 181 17.18 -7.43 4.18
CA SER A 181 18.33 -6.55 4.42
C SER A 181 17.98 -5.33 5.27
N ASN A 182 16.70 -5.01 5.45
CA ASN A 182 16.28 -3.90 6.30
C ASN A 182 16.53 -4.25 7.78
N PRO A 183 17.35 -3.49 8.52
CA PRO A 183 17.62 -3.75 9.93
C PRO A 183 16.38 -3.63 10.83
N ASN A 184 15.32 -2.98 10.34
CA ASN A 184 14.05 -2.83 11.01
C ASN A 184 12.99 -3.86 10.55
N SER A 185 13.32 -4.81 9.67
CA SER A 185 12.37 -5.85 9.25
C SER A 185 11.92 -6.70 10.44
N ALA A 186 10.73 -7.30 10.35
CA ALA A 186 10.24 -8.19 11.40
C ALA A 186 11.22 -9.34 11.68
N GLU A 187 11.83 -9.88 10.63
CA GLU A 187 12.84 -10.94 10.70
C GLU A 187 14.13 -10.46 11.38
N ALA A 188 14.67 -9.30 11.00
CA ALA A 188 15.85 -8.72 11.63
C ALA A 188 15.59 -8.38 13.12
N GLN A 189 14.42 -7.83 13.43
CA GLN A 189 14.01 -7.54 14.81
C GLN A 189 13.85 -8.84 15.63
N ASN A 190 13.25 -9.87 15.05
CA ASN A 190 13.07 -11.16 15.73
C ASN A 190 14.41 -11.87 15.96
N ALA A 191 15.32 -11.84 14.98
CA ALA A 191 16.68 -12.36 15.12
C ALA A 191 17.44 -11.62 16.25
N LYS A 192 17.37 -10.29 16.27
CA LYS A 192 17.97 -9.47 17.33
C LYS A 192 17.38 -9.78 18.70
N ARG A 193 16.05 -9.85 18.82
CA ARG A 193 15.36 -10.23 20.07
C ARG A 193 15.76 -11.62 20.55
N ALA A 194 15.90 -12.59 19.65
CA ALA A 194 16.34 -13.94 19.99
C ALA A 194 17.79 -13.95 20.50
N GLU A 195 18.68 -13.18 19.88
CA GLU A 195 20.06 -13.01 20.32
C GLU A 195 20.14 -12.33 21.70
N ASP A 196 19.40 -11.24 21.90
CA ASP A 196 19.33 -10.52 23.17
C ASP A 196 18.77 -11.42 24.29
N LEU A 197 17.75 -12.23 23.99
CA LEU A 197 17.20 -13.19 24.93
C LEU A 197 18.22 -14.28 25.29
N LYS A 198 19.00 -14.77 24.32
CA LYS A 198 20.07 -15.74 24.56
C LYS A 198 21.14 -15.16 25.49
N LYS A 199 21.60 -13.92 25.23
CA LYS A 199 22.57 -13.21 26.09
C LYS A 199 22.03 -13.02 27.51
N LEU A 200 20.75 -12.65 27.64
CA LEU A 200 20.08 -12.50 28.93
C LEU A 200 20.01 -13.83 29.70
N MET A 201 19.66 -14.94 29.02
CA MET A 201 19.61 -16.27 29.62
C MET A 201 21.00 -16.73 30.10
N GLU A 202 22.05 -16.52 29.30
CA GLU A 202 23.44 -16.83 29.68
C GLU A 202 23.91 -16.00 30.88
N ALA A 203 23.62 -14.70 30.90
CA ALA A 203 23.95 -13.81 32.01
C ALA A 203 23.23 -14.25 33.30
N ARG A 204 21.94 -14.61 33.23
CA ARG A 204 21.18 -15.14 34.36
C ARG A 204 21.76 -16.45 34.89
N LYS A 205 22.17 -17.36 34.01
CA LYS A 205 22.82 -18.62 34.39
C LYS A 205 24.14 -18.37 35.13
N LYS A 206 25.01 -17.51 34.59
CA LYS A 206 26.28 -17.12 35.24
C LYS A 206 26.06 -16.49 36.62
N ALA A 207 25.06 -15.61 36.75
CA ALA A 207 24.72 -14.99 38.03
C ALA A 207 24.20 -16.02 39.06
N ALA A 208 23.38 -16.99 38.63
CA ALA A 208 22.90 -18.06 39.50
C ALA A 208 24.04 -18.97 39.98
N GLU A 209 24.96 -19.34 39.09
CA GLU A 209 26.15 -20.13 39.42
C GLU A 209 27.08 -19.39 40.41
N ALA A 210 27.28 -18.08 40.21
CA ALA A 210 28.07 -17.25 41.12
C ALA A 210 27.43 -17.17 42.52
N LYS A 211 26.11 -16.98 42.61
CA LYS A 211 25.37 -17.00 43.88
C LYS A 211 25.46 -18.37 44.58
N ALA A 212 25.33 -19.46 43.83
CA ALA A 212 25.43 -20.81 44.38
C ALA A 212 26.83 -21.13 44.94
N LYS A 213 27.89 -20.58 44.32
CA LYS A 213 29.27 -20.69 44.83
C LYS A 213 29.51 -19.82 46.07
N ALA A 214 28.87 -18.64 46.16
CA ALA A 214 29.01 -17.74 47.30
C ALA A 214 28.29 -18.25 48.55
N GLY A 215 27.14 -18.93 48.42
CA GLY A 215 26.39 -19.49 49.55
C GLY A 215 26.90 -20.83 50.11
N LYS A 216 28.03 -21.35 49.59
CA LYS A 216 28.69 -22.59 50.06
C LYS A 216 29.97 -22.33 50.88
N LYS A 217 30.28 -21.06 51.20
CA LYS A 217 31.31 -20.63 52.15
C LYS A 217 30.65 -20.19 53.44
#